data_AF-A0A7M5X293-F1
#
_entry.id   AF-A0A7M5X293-F1
#
_cell.length_a   1.000
_cell.length_b   1.000
_cell.length_c   1.000
_cell.angle_alpha   90.00
_cell.angle_beta   90.00
_cell.angle_gamma   90.00
#
_symmetry.space_group_name_H-M   'P 1'
#
loop_
_entity.id
_entity.type
_entity.pdbx_description
1 polymer ?
#
loop_
_entity_poly.entity_id
_entity_poly.type
_entity_poly.pdbx_seq_one_letter_code
_entity_poly.pdbx_strand_id
1 'polypeptide(L)'
;KLKMTKHVLPSLKAKVETELKSMVVYQIKCSRCESSYVGQTARYLITRIKEHRNVNTPVGSHFQNCNCEILMENVMILDRTIKSEQCLMSLEALWINKVKPKLNTKDEYKSRTLTIKI
;
A
#
# COMPACT_ATOMS: atom_id res chain seq x y z
N LYS A 1 45.43 2.32 -15.44
CA LYS A 1 43.97 2.21 -15.72
C LYS A 1 43.21 2.84 -14.54
N LEU A 2 42.75 4.07 -14.66
CA LEU A 2 41.99 4.76 -13.62
C LEU A 2 40.54 4.24 -13.64
N LYS A 3 40.07 3.68 -12.52
CA LYS A 3 38.67 3.29 -12.33
C LYS A 3 37.90 4.55 -11.93
N MET A 4 36.92 4.95 -12.73
CA MET A 4 35.95 5.97 -12.30
C MET A 4 35.03 5.33 -11.27
N THR A 5 35.31 5.53 -9.98
CA THR A 5 34.34 5.30 -8.91
C THR A 5 33.17 6.25 -9.15
N LYS A 6 32.00 5.71 -9.50
CA LYS A 6 30.78 6.48 -9.60
C LYS A 6 30.44 6.99 -8.19
N HIS A 7 30.89 8.20 -7.86
CA HIS A 7 30.43 8.90 -6.67
C HIS A 7 28.96 9.25 -6.92
N VAL A 8 28.06 8.36 -6.50
CA VAL A 8 26.62 8.63 -6.50
C VAL A 8 26.40 9.69 -5.44
N LEU A 9 26.22 10.94 -5.87
CA LEU A 9 25.84 12.02 -4.96
C LEU A 9 24.49 11.65 -4.32
N PRO A 10 24.36 11.76 -2.99
CA PRO A 10 23.07 11.55 -2.34
C PRO A 10 22.06 12.56 -2.88
N SER A 11 20.81 12.12 -3.05
CA SER A 11 19.73 12.98 -3.55
C SER A 11 19.58 14.21 -2.65
N LEU A 12 19.80 15.40 -3.22
CA LEU A 12 19.61 16.70 -2.55
C LEU A 12 18.12 17.10 -2.43
N LYS A 13 17.20 16.31 -2.99
CA LYS A 13 15.76 16.55 -2.82
C LYS A 13 15.37 16.26 -1.37
N ALA A 14 14.57 17.16 -0.79
CA ALA A 14 13.94 16.95 0.51
C ALA A 14 13.22 15.59 0.54
N LYS A 15 13.24 14.93 1.70
CA LYS A 15 12.53 13.66 1.90
C LYS A 15 11.04 13.91 1.65
N VAL A 16 10.52 13.37 0.56
CA VAL A 16 9.08 13.44 0.27
C VAL A 16 8.34 12.73 1.40
N GLU A 17 7.40 13.45 2.01
CA GLU A 17 6.52 12.93 3.05
C GLU A 17 5.82 11.66 2.54
N THR A 18 5.75 10.64 3.39
CA THR A 18 5.19 9.33 3.03
C THR A 18 3.77 9.45 2.47
N GLU A 19 3.00 10.40 2.98
CA GLU A 19 1.62 10.70 2.63
C GLU A 19 1.42 11.15 1.16
N LEU A 20 2.43 11.80 0.58
CA LEU A 20 2.39 12.35 -0.79
C LEU A 20 2.93 11.37 -1.83
N LYS A 21 3.25 10.13 -1.46
CA LYS A 21 3.71 9.10 -2.39
C LYS A 21 2.54 8.45 -3.11
N SER A 22 2.75 8.18 -4.40
CA SER A 22 1.82 7.47 -5.29
C SER A 22 2.48 6.24 -5.92
N MET A 23 1.67 5.38 -6.54
CA MET A 23 2.08 4.10 -7.12
C MET A 23 2.80 3.19 -6.09
N VAL A 24 2.17 3.07 -4.92
CA VAL A 24 2.73 2.36 -3.76
C VAL A 24 1.84 1.20 -3.34
N VAL A 25 2.49 0.16 -2.82
CA VAL A 25 1.86 -0.88 -2.01
C VAL A 25 2.10 -0.53 -0.55
N TYR A 26 1.04 -0.51 0.24
CA TYR A 26 1.08 -0.12 1.64
C TYR A 26 0.42 -1.17 2.53
N GLN A 27 0.79 -1.16 3.81
CA GLN A 27 0.17 -1.93 4.88
C GLN A 27 -0.43 -0.98 5.90
N ILE A 28 -1.66 -1.26 6.32
CA ILE A 28 -2.30 -0.62 7.49
C ILE A 28 -2.34 -1.67 8.60
N LYS A 29 -1.82 -1.32 9.78
CA LYS A 29 -1.92 -2.17 10.98
C LYS A 29 -3.01 -1.64 11.90
N CYS A 30 -3.82 -2.53 12.47
CA CYS A 30 -4.71 -2.18 13.55
C CYS A 30 -3.89 -2.01 14.84
N SER A 31 -4.14 -0.96 15.61
CA SER A 31 -3.42 -0.71 16.87
C SER A 31 -3.95 -1.52 18.05
N ARG A 32 -5.18 -2.05 17.93
CA ARG A 32 -5.88 -2.80 18.99
C ARG A 32 -5.93 -4.30 18.79
N CYS A 33 -5.64 -4.78 17.57
CA CYS A 33 -5.55 -6.21 17.31
C CYS A 33 -4.43 -6.51 16.30
N GLU A 34 -4.04 -7.77 16.19
CA GLU A 34 -2.98 -8.22 15.28
C GLU A 34 -3.42 -8.29 13.80
N SER A 35 -4.51 -7.63 13.44
CA SER A 35 -5.01 -7.61 12.07
C SER A 35 -4.32 -6.51 11.27
N SER A 36 -4.06 -6.80 10.01
CA SER A 36 -3.53 -5.82 9.07
C SER A 36 -4.22 -5.97 7.73
N TYR A 37 -4.11 -4.92 6.93
CA TYR A 37 -4.58 -4.82 5.56
C TYR A 37 -3.41 -4.44 4.66
N VAL A 38 -3.29 -5.05 3.49
CA VAL A 38 -2.36 -4.66 2.45
C VAL A 38 -3.14 -4.22 1.23
N GLY A 39 -2.79 -3.06 0.67
CA GLY A 39 -3.42 -2.57 -0.54
C GLY A 39 -2.45 -1.76 -1.40
N GLN A 40 -2.89 -1.41 -2.61
CA GLN A 40 -2.17 -0.47 -3.47
C GLN A 40 -2.94 0.82 -3.73
N THR A 41 -2.20 1.84 -4.15
CA THR A 41 -2.78 3.05 -4.73
C THR A 41 -1.90 3.63 -5.85
N ALA A 42 -2.52 3.92 -6.99
CA ALA A 42 -1.95 4.75 -8.05
C ALA A 42 -2.00 6.26 -7.72
N ARG A 43 -2.90 6.68 -6.82
CA ARG A 43 -3.04 8.06 -6.31
C ARG A 43 -2.19 8.28 -5.06
N TYR A 44 -2.17 9.50 -4.54
CA TYR A 44 -1.50 9.79 -3.26
C TYR A 44 -2.04 8.94 -2.11
N LEU A 45 -1.13 8.42 -1.29
CA LEU A 45 -1.44 7.58 -0.15
C LEU A 45 -2.45 8.24 0.79
N ILE A 46 -2.29 9.55 1.07
CA ILE A 46 -3.22 10.30 1.91
C ILE A 46 -4.68 10.24 1.44
N THR A 47 -4.90 10.30 0.13
CA THR A 47 -6.24 10.20 -0.45
C THR A 47 -6.82 8.81 -0.21
N ARG A 48 -6.02 7.75 -0.42
CA ARG A 48 -6.46 6.37 -0.21
C ARG A 48 -6.79 6.08 1.25
N ILE A 49 -6.01 6.60 2.19
CA ILE A 49 -6.26 6.41 3.63
C ILE A 49 -7.54 7.13 4.08
N LYS A 50 -7.84 8.31 3.52
CA LYS A 50 -9.10 9.01 3.79
C LYS A 50 -10.32 8.20 3.34
N GLU A 51 -10.22 7.49 2.22
CA GLU A 51 -11.30 6.62 1.71
C GLU A 51 -11.58 5.44 2.65
N HIS A 52 -10.54 4.86 3.27
CA HIS A 52 -10.69 3.77 4.24
C HIS A 52 -11.37 4.18 5.55
N ARG A 53 -11.55 5.48 5.81
CA ARG A 53 -12.37 5.97 6.93
C ARG A 53 -13.87 5.75 6.69
N ASN A 54 -14.27 5.38 5.47
CA ASN A 54 -15.65 5.01 5.18
C ASN A 54 -15.96 3.61 5.73
N VAL A 55 -16.92 3.54 6.64
CA VAL A 55 -17.39 2.32 7.32
C VAL A 55 -17.94 1.25 6.37
N ASN A 56 -18.34 1.63 5.15
CA ASN A 56 -18.83 0.69 4.15
C ASN A 56 -17.71 -0.12 3.48
N THR A 57 -16.45 0.16 3.80
CA THR A 57 -15.31 -0.63 3.33
C THR A 57 -14.95 -1.73 4.34
N PRO A 58 -14.35 -2.87 3.91
CA PRO A 58 -13.89 -3.90 4.84
C PRO A 58 -12.89 -3.37 5.88
N VAL A 59 -12.03 -2.43 5.48
CA VAL A 59 -11.09 -1.76 6.37
C VAL A 59 -11.83 -0.84 7.33
N GLY A 60 -12.67 0.06 6.83
CA GLY A 60 -13.40 1.01 7.67
C GLY A 60 -14.32 0.33 8.69
N SER A 61 -15.06 -0.70 8.27
CA SER A 61 -15.91 -1.49 9.18
C SER A 61 -15.09 -2.19 10.27
N HIS A 62 -13.92 -2.75 9.95
CA HIS A 62 -13.03 -3.32 10.95
C HIS A 62 -12.58 -2.29 11.97
N PHE A 63 -12.10 -1.12 11.52
CA PHE A 63 -11.59 -0.09 12.41
C PHE A 63 -12.69 0.48 13.33
N GLN A 64 -13.91 0.63 12.81
CA GLN A 64 -15.07 0.98 13.62
C GLN A 64 -15.38 -0.10 14.68
N ASN A 65 -15.44 -1.37 14.29
CA ASN A 65 -15.74 -2.49 15.20
C ASN A 65 -14.65 -2.71 16.24
N CYS A 66 -13.39 -2.46 15.89
CA CYS A 66 -12.26 -2.53 16.80
C CYS A 66 -12.13 -1.25 17.65
N ASN A 67 -12.97 -0.24 17.39
CA ASN A 67 -12.97 1.06 18.05
C ASN A 67 -11.57 1.72 18.02
N CYS A 68 -10.94 1.70 16.84
CA CYS A 68 -9.62 2.29 16.60
C CYS A 68 -9.64 3.19 15.36
N GLU A 69 -8.67 4.10 15.28
CA GLU A 69 -8.55 5.04 14.17
C GLU A 69 -7.47 4.64 13.17
N ILE A 70 -7.71 4.96 11.89
CA ILE A 70 -6.70 4.82 10.84
C ILE A 70 -5.79 6.06 10.87
N LEU A 71 -4.69 5.92 11.61
CA LEU A 71 -3.65 6.94 11.74
C LEU A 71 -2.50 6.67 10.76
N MET A 72 -1.89 7.74 10.24
CA MET A 72 -0.77 7.62 9.29
C MET A 72 0.47 6.93 9.88
N GLU A 73 0.68 7.04 11.18
CA GLU A 73 1.74 6.32 11.90
C GLU A 73 1.61 4.78 11.78
N ASN A 74 0.39 4.28 11.60
CA ASN A 74 0.10 2.85 11.44
C ASN A 74 0.10 2.41 9.97
N VAL A 75 0.49 3.30 9.05
CA VAL A 75 0.59 3.04 7.62
C VAL A 75 2.05 2.96 7.20
N MET A 76 2.44 1.82 6.65
CA MET A 76 3.78 1.56 6.14
C MET A 76 3.76 1.35 4.63
N ILE A 77 4.64 2.01 3.88
CA ILE A 77 4.87 1.65 2.47
C ILE A 77 5.77 0.42 2.44
N LEU A 78 5.26 -0.65 1.84
CA LEU A 78 6.00 -1.91 1.64
C LEU A 78 6.87 -1.83 0.39
N ASP A 79 6.32 -1.25 -0.69
CA ASP A 79 7.00 -1.20 -1.99
C ASP A 79 6.38 -0.14 -2.91
N ARG A 80 7.02 0.12 -4.05
CA ARG A 80 6.55 1.05 -5.07
C ARG A 80 6.97 0.62 -6.47
N THR A 81 6.19 1.01 -7.47
CA THR A 81 6.55 0.84 -8.88
C THR A 81 6.20 2.09 -9.67
N ILE A 82 6.89 2.33 -10.77
CA ILE A 82 6.53 3.40 -11.74
C ILE A 82 6.26 2.84 -13.13
N LYS A 83 6.21 1.50 -13.27
CA LYS A 83 6.13 0.84 -14.57
C LYS A 83 4.71 0.90 -15.15
N SER A 84 3.75 0.35 -14.42
CA SER A 84 2.34 0.32 -14.83
C SER A 84 1.44 -0.05 -13.65
N GLU A 85 0.14 0.22 -13.78
CA GLU A 85 -0.85 -0.22 -12.80
C GLU A 85 -0.97 -1.74 -12.72
N GLN A 86 -0.78 -2.48 -13.82
CA GLN A 86 -0.77 -3.94 -13.80
C GLN A 86 0.40 -4.49 -12.96
N CYS A 87 1.57 -3.84 -13.06
CA CYS A 87 2.72 -4.19 -12.23
C CYS A 87 2.44 -3.88 -10.75
N LEU A 88 1.75 -2.77 -10.47
CA LEU A 88 1.35 -2.39 -9.11
C LEU A 88 0.35 -3.39 -8.49
N MET A 89 -0.65 -3.82 -9.26
CA MET A 89 -1.59 -4.87 -8.85
C MET A 89 -0.89 -6.21 -8.61
N SER A 90 0.06 -6.58 -9.46
CA SER A 90 0.85 -7.80 -9.28
C SER A 90 1.70 -7.71 -8.01
N LEU A 91 2.29 -6.55 -7.74
CA LEU A 91 3.10 -6.31 -6.55
C LEU A 91 2.26 -6.39 -5.26
N GLU A 92 1.07 -5.83 -5.27
CA GLU A 92 0.10 -5.95 -4.18
C GLU A 92 -0.24 -7.43 -3.90
N ALA A 93 -0.55 -8.20 -4.94
CA ALA A 93 -0.85 -9.63 -4.80
C ALA A 93 0.34 -10.41 -4.19
N LEU A 94 1.57 -10.12 -4.61
CA LEU A 94 2.78 -10.72 -4.03
C LEU A 94 2.93 -10.38 -2.55
N TRP A 95 2.70 -9.11 -2.16
CA TRP A 95 2.78 -8.69 -0.76
C TRP A 95 1.67 -9.28 0.10
N ILE A 96 0.46 -9.40 -0.41
CA ILE A 96 -0.64 -10.08 0.28
C ILE A 96 -0.31 -11.55 0.52
N ASN A 97 0.20 -12.25 -0.50
CA ASN A 97 0.62 -13.65 -0.36
C ASN A 97 1.75 -13.81 0.67
N LYS A 98 2.69 -12.85 0.71
CA LYS A 98 3.82 -12.84 1.64
C LYS A 98 3.39 -12.53 3.09
N VAL A 99 2.56 -11.50 3.29
CA VAL A 99 2.18 -10.99 4.61
C VAL A 99 1.00 -11.77 5.21
N LYS A 100 0.12 -12.32 4.37
CA LYS A 100 -1.14 -13.00 4.77
C LYS A 100 -1.99 -12.15 5.72
N PRO A 101 -2.32 -10.89 5.35
CA PRO A 101 -3.09 -9.98 6.20
C PRO A 101 -4.50 -10.49 6.48
N LYS A 102 -4.93 -10.42 7.75
CA LYS A 102 -6.26 -10.88 8.20
C LYS A 102 -7.44 -10.09 7.62
N LEU A 103 -7.24 -8.82 7.23
CA LEU A 103 -8.31 -7.93 6.77
C LEU A 103 -8.57 -7.99 5.26
N ASN A 104 -7.66 -8.55 4.47
CA ASN A 104 -7.87 -8.70 3.03
C ASN A 104 -8.87 -9.84 2.77
N THR A 105 -10.07 -9.50 2.32
CA THR A 105 -11.10 -10.49 2.02
C THR A 105 -11.04 -10.93 0.55
N LYS A 106 -11.51 -12.16 0.26
CA LYS A 106 -11.54 -12.69 -1.12
C LYS A 106 -12.47 -11.90 -2.05
N ASP A 107 -13.42 -11.16 -1.50
CA ASP A 107 -14.42 -10.44 -2.27
C ASP A 107 -13.85 -9.17 -2.95
N GLU A 108 -12.85 -8.53 -2.33
CA GLU A 108 -12.16 -7.37 -2.93
C GLU A 108 -11.38 -7.69 -4.22
N TYR A 109 -11.10 -8.97 -4.49
CA TYR A 109 -10.40 -9.38 -5.72
C TYR A 109 -11.37 -9.73 -6.86
N LYS A 110 -12.65 -10.00 -6.58
CA LYS A 110 -13.62 -10.37 -7.61
C LYS A 110 -13.95 -9.22 -8.57
N SER A 111 -13.84 -7.98 -8.11
CA SER A 111 -14.01 -6.78 -8.92
C SER A 111 -12.81 -6.49 -9.83
N ARG A 112 -11.69 -7.21 -9.66
CA ARG A 112 -10.44 -7.00 -10.40
C ARG A 112 -10.24 -8.14 -11.39
N THR A 113 -11.04 -8.17 -12.45
CA THR A 113 -10.93 -9.17 -13.52
C THR A 113 -9.58 -9.04 -14.22
N LEU A 114 -8.62 -9.88 -13.87
CA LEU A 114 -7.36 -10.01 -14.59
C LEU A 114 -7.60 -10.87 -15.82
N THR A 115 -7.85 -10.25 -16.97
CA THR A 115 -7.94 -10.98 -18.23
C THR A 115 -6.52 -11.35 -18.67
N ILE A 116 -6.18 -12.64 -18.60
CA ILE A 116 -4.99 -13.15 -19.30
C ILE A 116 -5.33 -13.09 -20.79
N LYS A 117 -4.75 -12.13 -21.51
CA LYS A 117 -4.73 -12.18 -22.97
C LYS A 117 -3.67 -13.20 -23.36
N ILE A 118 -4.12 -14.41 -23.70
CA ILE A 118 -3.32 -15.45 -24.34
C ILE A 118 -3.17 -15.08 -25.81
#